data_AF-A0A5C3LRK3-F1
#
_entry.id   AF-A0A5C3LRK3-F1
#
_cell.length_a   1.000
_cell.length_b   1.000
_cell.length_c   1.000
_cell.angle_alpha   90.00
_cell.angle_beta   90.00
_cell.angle_gamma   90.00
#
_symmetry.space_group_name_H-M   'P 1'
#
loop_
_entity.id
_entity.type
_entity.pdbx_description
1 polymer ?
#
loop_
_entity_poly.entity_id
_entity_poly.type
_entity_poly.pdbx_seq_one_letter_code
_entity_poly.pdbx_strand_id
1 'polypeptide(L)'
;MKFFQTLAFSATFSLSVLAATPSIVYPAPGSVIMPGASFDFKYQSIADYGISSYNFTVWLYTTPPADFAPLKNYASGYFFGRFAEPNYPGNPSPQNPAPGQLTMPNFAKLGGGFGVGSEVENATFYLAVLEEYGTGQGSVGYNISLVYNKVRYNVTDSGQE
;
A
#
# COMPACT_ATOMS: atom_id res chain seq x y z
N MET A 1 -20.83 5.13 67.21
CA MET A 1 -21.35 5.04 65.84
C MET A 1 -20.19 5.25 64.88
N LYS A 2 -19.75 4.21 64.16
CA LYS A 2 -18.61 4.28 63.22
C LYS A 2 -19.16 4.39 61.80
N PHE A 3 -18.93 5.52 61.14
CA PHE A 3 -19.24 5.72 59.72
C PHE A 3 -18.12 5.10 58.88
N PHE A 4 -18.45 4.08 58.08
CA PHE A 4 -17.57 3.57 57.03
C PHE A 4 -17.81 4.38 55.76
N GLN A 5 -16.80 5.14 55.32
CA GLN A 5 -16.78 5.75 53.99
C GLN A 5 -16.16 4.76 53.00
N THR A 6 -16.97 4.28 52.05
CA THR A 6 -16.53 3.40 50.98
C THR A 6 -15.94 4.26 49.86
N LEU A 7 -14.63 4.15 49.63
CA LEU A 7 -13.95 4.76 48.48
C LEU A 7 -14.28 3.94 47.22
N ALA A 8 -15.03 4.52 46.27
CA ALA A 8 -15.23 3.92 44.95
C ALA A 8 -14.02 4.23 44.06
N PHE A 9 -13.25 3.20 43.70
CA PHE A 9 -12.13 3.32 42.78
C PHE A 9 -12.62 3.06 41.35
N SER A 10 -12.83 4.11 40.56
CA SER A 10 -13.16 3.99 39.13
C SER A 10 -11.89 3.66 38.33
N ALA A 11 -11.75 2.41 37.92
CA ALA A 11 -10.73 1.99 36.96
C ALA A 11 -11.19 2.38 35.54
N THR A 12 -10.60 3.43 34.97
CA THR A 12 -10.71 3.74 33.55
C THR A 12 -9.88 2.72 32.76
N PHE A 13 -10.55 1.78 32.09
CA PHE A 13 -9.91 0.93 31.07
C PHE A 13 -9.70 1.76 29.80
N SER A 14 -8.45 2.10 29.50
CA SER A 14 -8.06 2.63 28.20
C SER A 14 -8.02 1.47 27.20
N LEU A 15 -9.01 1.38 26.31
CA LEU A 15 -8.94 0.48 25.16
C LEU A 15 -7.98 1.10 24.14
N SER A 16 -6.77 0.56 24.05
CA SER A 16 -5.86 0.83 22.94
C SER A 16 -6.41 0.10 21.72
N VAL A 17 -7.14 0.81 20.85
CA VAL A 17 -7.53 0.27 19.54
C VAL A 17 -6.26 0.22 18.69
N LEU A 18 -5.79 -1.00 18.39
CA LEU A 18 -4.71 -1.20 17.43
C LEU A 18 -5.29 -0.98 16.04
N ALA A 19 -5.01 0.17 15.43
CA ALA A 19 -5.34 0.44 14.04
C ALA A 19 -4.81 -0.69 13.15
N ALA A 20 -5.65 -1.21 12.25
CA ALA A 20 -5.23 -2.16 11.23
C ALA A 20 -3.97 -1.64 10.51
N THR A 21 -2.89 -2.43 10.52
CA THR A 21 -1.67 -2.08 9.77
C THR A 21 -1.94 -2.36 8.28
N PRO A 22 -1.83 -1.36 7.39
CA PRO A 22 -2.06 -1.57 5.98
C PRO A 22 -1.02 -2.57 5.44
N SER A 23 -1.43 -3.42 4.49
CA SER A 23 -0.53 -4.42 3.92
C SER A 23 -0.92 -4.82 2.50
N ILE A 24 0.06 -5.19 1.68
CA ILE A 24 -0.19 -5.83 0.38
C ILE A 24 -0.25 -7.34 0.64
N VAL A 25 -1.45 -7.91 0.50
CA VAL A 25 -1.72 -9.33 0.72
C VAL A 25 -1.22 -10.15 -0.48
N TYR A 26 -1.50 -9.67 -1.69
CA TYR A 26 -0.98 -10.25 -2.94
C TYR A 26 -0.47 -9.15 -3.87
N PRO A 27 0.64 -9.38 -4.60
CA PRO A 27 1.51 -10.56 -4.52
C PRO A 27 2.31 -10.57 -3.20
N ALA A 28 2.73 -11.77 -2.76
CA ALA A 28 3.58 -11.91 -1.59
C ALA A 28 4.98 -11.32 -1.85
N PRO A 29 5.72 -10.89 -0.82
CA PRO A 29 7.11 -10.50 -0.98
C PRO A 29 7.95 -11.62 -1.62
N GLY A 30 8.75 -11.27 -2.62
CA GLY A 30 9.61 -12.19 -3.38
C GLY A 30 8.92 -12.92 -4.53
N SER A 31 7.61 -12.73 -4.74
CA SER A 31 6.89 -13.32 -5.87
C SER A 31 7.56 -13.00 -7.20
N VAL A 32 7.69 -14.02 -8.05
CA VAL A 32 8.18 -13.88 -9.42
C VAL A 32 7.00 -13.63 -10.34
N ILE A 33 7.05 -12.56 -11.12
CA ILE A 33 6.00 -12.20 -12.07
C ILE A 33 6.66 -11.94 -13.43
N MET A 34 6.17 -12.61 -14.45
CA MET A 34 6.70 -12.51 -15.81
C MET A 34 6.24 -11.21 -16.49
N PRO A 35 7.05 -10.64 -17.40
CA PRO A 35 6.64 -9.51 -18.23
C PRO A 35 5.31 -9.78 -18.94
N GLY A 36 4.36 -8.86 -18.85
CA GLY A 36 3.04 -9.00 -19.48
C GLY A 36 2.09 -9.99 -18.81
N ALA A 37 2.52 -10.70 -17.76
CA ALA A 37 1.63 -11.61 -17.04
C ALA A 37 0.66 -10.84 -16.13
N SER A 38 -0.57 -11.34 -16.05
CA SER A 38 -1.50 -10.95 -15.00
C SER A 38 -1.09 -11.59 -13.67
N PHE A 39 -1.28 -10.87 -12.57
CA PHE A 39 -1.03 -11.35 -11.22
C PHE A 39 -2.14 -10.86 -10.28
N ASP A 40 -2.44 -11.65 -9.26
CA ASP A 40 -3.44 -11.30 -8.26
C ASP A 40 -2.97 -10.10 -7.45
N PHE A 41 -3.88 -9.14 -7.27
CA PHE A 41 -3.65 -7.96 -6.46
C PHE A 41 -4.71 -7.89 -5.37
N LYS A 42 -4.24 -7.81 -4.13
CA LYS A 42 -5.11 -7.58 -2.98
C LYS A 42 -4.39 -6.71 -1.98
N TYR A 43 -5.02 -5.59 -1.63
CA TYR A 43 -4.55 -4.65 -0.63
C TYR A 43 -5.48 -4.68 0.58
N GLN A 44 -4.89 -4.67 1.78
CA GLN A 44 -5.60 -4.44 3.02
C GLN A 44 -5.36 -2.98 3.41
N SER A 45 -6.43 -2.18 3.34
CA SER A 45 -6.43 -0.76 3.72
C SER A 45 -6.23 -0.56 5.21
N ILE A 46 -5.84 0.66 5.59
CA ILE A 46 -5.77 1.11 6.99
C ILE A 46 -7.15 1.35 7.62
N ALA A 47 -8.23 1.23 6.84
CA ALA A 47 -9.58 1.49 7.33
C ALA A 47 -9.95 0.59 8.51
N ASP A 48 -10.44 1.21 9.58
CA ASP A 48 -10.78 0.55 10.83
C ASP A 48 -11.77 1.43 11.62
N TYR A 49 -12.20 0.99 12.80
CA TYR A 49 -13.05 1.80 13.67
C TYR A 49 -12.36 3.13 14.03
N GLY A 50 -12.94 4.24 13.57
CA GLY A 50 -12.39 5.58 13.77
C GLY A 50 -11.32 5.99 12.75
N ILE A 51 -11.07 5.18 11.73
CA ILE A 51 -10.13 5.46 10.62
C ILE A 51 -10.83 5.20 9.28
N SER A 52 -10.92 6.24 8.45
CA SER A 52 -11.48 6.13 7.10
C SER A 52 -10.37 6.12 6.06
N SER A 53 -10.37 5.10 5.20
CA SER A 53 -9.53 5.08 4.00
C SER A 53 -10.26 5.75 2.84
N TYR A 54 -9.54 6.53 2.04
CA TYR A 54 -10.07 7.20 0.87
C TYR A 54 -9.57 6.54 -0.40
N ASN A 55 -8.55 7.12 -1.04
CA ASN A 55 -7.93 6.53 -2.20
C ASN A 55 -6.55 6.00 -1.87
N PHE A 56 -6.13 4.99 -2.60
CA PHE A 56 -4.75 4.57 -2.66
C PHE A 56 -4.27 4.52 -4.10
N THR A 57 -2.98 4.73 -4.28
CA THR A 57 -2.30 4.65 -5.58
C THR A 57 -1.33 3.51 -5.59
N VAL A 58 -1.33 2.75 -6.67
CA VAL A 58 -0.48 1.57 -6.82
C VAL A 58 0.60 1.87 -7.86
N TRP A 59 1.85 1.69 -7.45
CA TRP A 59 3.03 1.94 -8.25
C TRP A 59 3.93 0.71 -8.27
N LEU A 60 4.64 0.50 -9.36
CA LEU A 60 5.75 -0.44 -9.46
C LEU A 60 7.05 0.35 -9.56
N TYR A 61 7.76 0.51 -8.46
CA TYR A 61 9.06 1.21 -8.46
C TYR A 61 10.21 0.27 -8.81
N THR A 62 11.22 0.82 -9.48
CA THR A 62 12.49 0.13 -9.82
C THR A 62 13.49 0.17 -8.66
N THR A 63 13.33 1.11 -7.74
CA THR A 63 14.13 1.27 -6.52
C THR A 63 13.22 1.20 -5.30
N PRO A 64 13.73 0.78 -4.12
CA PRO A 64 12.97 0.88 -2.89
C PRO A 64 12.50 2.34 -2.69
N PRO A 65 11.28 2.57 -2.17
CA PRO A 65 10.90 3.90 -1.71
C PRO A 65 11.93 4.40 -0.68
N ALA A 66 12.48 5.59 -0.93
CA ALA A 66 13.43 6.23 -0.02
C ALA A 66 12.72 7.00 1.10
N ASP A 67 13.48 7.48 2.07
CA ASP A 67 12.98 8.46 3.03
C ASP A 67 12.38 9.68 2.30
N PHE A 68 11.37 10.30 2.91
CA PHE A 68 10.76 11.54 2.40
C PHE A 68 11.72 12.72 2.56
N ALA A 69 12.71 12.78 1.68
CA ALA A 69 13.69 13.85 1.58
C ALA A 69 13.55 14.57 0.23
N PRO A 70 13.88 15.87 0.15
CA PRO A 70 13.96 16.56 -1.13
C PRO A 70 14.99 15.91 -2.05
N LEU A 71 14.52 15.24 -3.10
CA LEU A 71 15.35 14.56 -4.09
C LEU A 71 14.94 14.98 -5.50
N LYS A 72 15.92 15.26 -6.36
CA LYS A 72 15.67 15.53 -7.79
C LYS A 72 15.00 14.33 -8.47
N ASN A 73 15.45 13.12 -8.12
CA ASN A 73 14.91 11.85 -8.60
C ASN A 73 14.54 11.02 -7.38
N TYR A 74 13.27 11.00 -7.01
CA TYR A 74 12.80 10.21 -5.87
C TYR A 74 12.68 8.72 -6.21
N ALA A 75 12.00 8.40 -7.31
CA ALA A 75 11.84 7.03 -7.81
C ALA A 75 11.56 7.04 -9.33
N SER A 76 11.77 5.89 -9.99
CA SER A 76 11.21 5.61 -11.31
C SER A 76 10.36 4.35 -11.25
N GLY A 77 9.37 4.22 -12.15
CA GLY A 77 8.43 3.12 -12.09
C GLY A 77 7.23 3.23 -13.01
N TYR A 78 6.23 2.39 -12.77
CA TYR A 78 4.98 2.33 -13.51
C TYR A 78 3.78 2.57 -12.61
N PHE A 79 2.84 3.39 -13.08
CA PHE A 79 1.59 3.67 -12.37
C PHE A 79 0.51 2.69 -12.82
N PHE A 80 -0.02 1.91 -11.90
CA PHE A 80 -1.13 1.01 -12.19
C PHE A 80 -2.48 1.71 -12.13
N GLY A 81 -2.64 2.65 -11.19
CA GLY A 81 -3.90 3.35 -11.02
C GLY A 81 -4.11 3.88 -9.61
N ARG A 82 -5.23 4.60 -9.48
CA ARG A 82 -5.79 5.08 -8.21
C ARG A 82 -7.07 4.32 -7.95
N PHE A 83 -7.14 3.66 -6.81
CA PHE A 83 -8.24 2.82 -6.40
C PHE A 83 -8.74 3.22 -5.01
N ALA A 84 -9.84 2.62 -4.59
CA ALA A 84 -10.40 2.80 -3.26
C ALA A 84 -11.13 1.53 -2.80
N GLU A 85 -11.02 1.19 -1.52
CA GLU A 85 -11.74 0.05 -0.93
C GLU A 85 -12.99 0.49 -0.17
N PRO A 86 -14.09 -0.29 -0.19
CA PRO A 86 -15.25 -0.02 0.64
C PRO A 86 -14.90 0.00 2.13
N ASN A 87 -15.25 1.07 2.83
CA ASN A 87 -15.11 1.17 4.28
C ASN A 87 -16.13 2.14 4.91
N TYR A 88 -16.41 1.97 6.20
CA TYR A 88 -17.39 2.77 6.93
C TYR A 88 -16.71 3.56 8.06
N PRO A 89 -17.06 4.85 8.26
CA PRO A 89 -18.09 5.63 7.55
C PRO A 89 -17.60 6.35 6.28
N GLY A 90 -16.29 6.37 6.01
CA GLY A 90 -15.72 7.31 5.04
C GLY A 90 -16.00 7.03 3.56
N ASN A 91 -16.08 5.76 3.15
CA ASN A 91 -16.22 5.39 1.74
C ASN A 91 -16.99 4.07 1.54
N PRO A 92 -18.30 4.03 1.83
CA PRO A 92 -19.06 2.77 1.83
C PRO A 92 -19.26 2.18 0.43
N SER A 93 -19.10 2.97 -0.64
CA SER A 93 -19.32 2.54 -2.02
C SER A 93 -18.38 3.30 -2.97
N PRO A 94 -17.09 2.95 -3.04
CA PRO A 94 -16.11 3.60 -3.91
C PRO A 94 -16.50 3.47 -5.38
N GLN A 95 -16.20 4.50 -6.17
CA GLN A 95 -16.43 4.50 -7.62
C GLN A 95 -15.33 3.78 -8.42
N ASN A 96 -14.17 3.57 -7.80
CA ASN A 96 -12.96 3.01 -8.39
C ASN A 96 -12.39 1.87 -7.54
N PRO A 97 -13.13 0.76 -7.35
CA PRO A 97 -12.60 -0.40 -6.64
C PRO A 97 -11.33 -0.92 -7.32
N ALA A 98 -10.39 -1.45 -6.52
CA ALA A 98 -9.23 -2.10 -7.09
C ALA A 98 -9.63 -3.35 -7.88
N PRO A 99 -9.01 -3.61 -9.04
CA PRO A 99 -9.23 -4.87 -9.74
C PRO A 99 -8.60 -6.01 -8.93
N GLY A 100 -9.17 -7.21 -9.02
CA GLY A 100 -8.57 -8.41 -8.39
C GLY A 100 -7.25 -8.84 -9.03
N GLN A 101 -6.92 -8.31 -10.21
CA GLN A 101 -5.68 -8.60 -10.92
C GLN A 101 -5.10 -7.33 -11.54
N LEU A 102 -3.77 -7.27 -11.60
CA LEU A 102 -3.00 -6.28 -12.34
C LEU A 102 -2.14 -6.99 -13.38
N THR A 103 -1.68 -6.26 -14.40
CA THR A 103 -0.82 -6.83 -15.46
C THR A 103 0.56 -6.22 -15.41
N MET A 104 1.58 -7.07 -15.21
CA MET A 104 2.97 -6.62 -15.13
C MET A 104 3.40 -5.95 -16.44
N PRO A 105 3.88 -4.69 -16.43
CA PRO A 105 4.35 -4.03 -17.64
C PRO A 105 5.52 -4.79 -18.29
N ASN A 106 5.57 -4.78 -19.63
CA ASN A 106 6.67 -5.37 -20.38
C ASN A 106 7.74 -4.31 -20.70
N PHE A 107 8.78 -4.28 -19.89
CA PHE A 107 9.97 -3.43 -20.06
C PHE A 107 11.10 -4.12 -20.84
N ALA A 108 10.96 -5.40 -21.20
CA ALA A 108 11.92 -6.09 -22.08
C ALA A 108 11.76 -5.69 -23.56
N LYS A 109 10.69 -4.95 -23.88
CA LYS A 109 10.45 -4.39 -25.21
C LYS A 109 10.04 -2.93 -25.07
N LEU A 110 10.93 -2.02 -25.39
CA LEU A 110 10.59 -0.60 -25.43
C LEU A 110 10.35 -0.13 -26.87
N GLY A 111 9.45 0.84 -27.01
CA GLY A 111 9.36 1.61 -28.25
C GLY A 111 10.57 2.53 -28.41
N GLY A 112 10.77 3.09 -29.61
CA GLY A 112 11.78 4.13 -29.84
C GLY A 112 11.26 5.53 -29.48
N GLY A 113 12.14 6.42 -29.01
CA GLY A 113 11.83 7.83 -28.78
C GLY A 113 12.47 8.43 -27.53
N PHE A 114 12.29 9.73 -27.33
CA PHE A 114 12.72 10.39 -26.10
C PHE A 114 11.79 10.02 -24.93
N GLY A 115 12.35 9.64 -23.78
CA GLY A 115 11.57 9.33 -22.58
C GLY A 115 10.98 7.91 -22.51
N VAL A 116 11.31 7.02 -23.45
CA VAL A 116 10.79 5.64 -23.51
C VAL A 116 11.31 4.73 -22.39
N GLY A 117 12.34 5.15 -21.67
CA GLY A 117 12.94 4.40 -20.57
C GLY A 117 14.14 3.56 -21.02
N SER A 118 14.44 2.51 -20.25
CA SER A 118 15.52 1.55 -20.53
C SER A 118 15.00 0.14 -20.42
N GLU A 119 15.50 -0.75 -21.27
CA GLU A 119 15.12 -2.15 -21.25
C GLU A 119 15.61 -2.78 -19.94
N VAL A 120 14.82 -3.69 -19.39
CA VAL A 120 15.23 -4.46 -18.23
C VAL A 120 14.80 -5.91 -18.37
N GLU A 121 15.73 -6.79 -18.04
CA GLU A 121 15.52 -8.22 -17.90
C GLU A 121 16.05 -8.63 -16.53
N ASN A 122 15.36 -9.56 -15.85
CA ASN A 122 15.75 -10.07 -14.53
C ASN A 122 16.06 -8.99 -13.48
N ALA A 123 15.01 -8.32 -12.97
CA ALA A 123 15.17 -7.22 -12.02
C ALA A 123 14.31 -7.37 -10.76
N THR A 124 14.72 -6.71 -9.69
CA THR A 124 13.87 -6.50 -8.52
C THR A 124 13.05 -5.23 -8.70
N PHE A 125 11.75 -5.33 -8.48
CA PHE A 125 10.85 -4.19 -8.38
C PHE A 125 10.18 -4.14 -7.01
N TYR A 126 9.52 -3.02 -6.72
CA TYR A 126 8.83 -2.76 -5.47
C TYR A 126 7.40 -2.33 -5.80
N LEU A 127 6.44 -3.22 -5.57
CA LEU A 127 5.03 -2.87 -5.68
C LEU A 127 4.68 -2.04 -4.45
N ALA A 128 4.48 -0.74 -4.64
CA ALA A 128 4.20 0.22 -3.60
C ALA A 128 2.74 0.67 -3.65
N VAL A 129 2.13 0.80 -2.48
CA VAL A 129 0.80 1.37 -2.28
C VAL A 129 0.91 2.57 -1.35
N LEU A 130 0.51 3.74 -1.85
CA LEU A 130 0.33 4.94 -1.04
C LEU A 130 -1.15 5.15 -0.79
N GLU A 131 -1.55 5.20 0.47
CA GLU A 131 -2.96 5.30 0.86
C GLU A 131 -3.23 6.60 1.63
N GLU A 132 -4.29 7.31 1.23
CA GLU A 132 -4.80 8.51 1.89
C GLU A 132 -5.86 8.12 2.93
N TYR A 133 -5.72 8.60 4.16
CA TYR A 133 -6.66 8.26 5.23
C TYR A 133 -6.90 9.42 6.22
N GLY A 134 -8.05 9.36 6.89
CA GLY A 134 -8.46 10.27 7.95
C GLY A 134 -8.68 9.52 9.26
N THR A 135 -8.46 10.19 10.38
CA THR A 135 -8.70 9.65 11.73
C THR A 135 -9.75 10.49 12.46
N GLY A 136 -10.36 9.95 13.51
CA GLY A 136 -11.33 10.65 14.35
C GLY A 136 -10.78 11.91 15.05
N GLN A 137 -9.46 12.03 15.17
CA GLN A 137 -8.78 13.20 15.74
C GLN A 137 -8.66 14.37 14.75
N GLY A 138 -8.84 14.10 13.46
CA GLY A 138 -8.61 15.07 12.38
C GLY A 138 -7.13 15.35 12.11
N SER A 139 -6.87 15.89 10.92
CA SER A 139 -5.54 16.32 10.45
C SER A 139 -5.70 17.47 9.46
N VAL A 140 -4.61 18.23 9.23
CA VAL A 140 -4.58 19.16 8.09
C VAL A 140 -4.42 18.33 6.82
N GLY A 141 -5.51 18.19 6.05
CA GLY A 141 -5.56 17.26 4.92
C GLY A 141 -5.58 15.80 5.36
N TYR A 142 -5.33 14.88 4.41
CA TYR A 142 -5.25 13.46 4.70
C TYR A 142 -3.87 13.06 5.20
N ASN A 143 -3.85 12.06 6.07
CA ASN A 143 -2.64 11.32 6.37
C ASN A 143 -2.30 10.42 5.19
N ILE A 144 -1.02 10.06 5.05
CA ILE A 144 -0.54 9.20 3.96
C ILE A 144 0.23 8.05 4.57
N SER A 145 -0.15 6.82 4.24
CA SER A 145 0.62 5.61 4.54
C SER A 145 1.33 5.10 3.30
N LEU A 146 2.44 4.38 3.49
CA LEU A 146 3.18 3.72 2.42
C LEU A 146 3.47 2.28 2.83
N VAL A 147 3.13 1.35 1.95
CA VAL A 147 3.46 -0.07 2.05
C VAL A 147 4.08 -0.52 0.75
N TYR A 148 5.05 -1.42 0.79
CA TYR A 148 5.56 -2.04 -0.43
C TYR A 148 5.97 -3.50 -0.25
N ASN A 149 5.79 -4.29 -1.30
CA ASN A 149 6.32 -5.64 -1.41
C ASN A 149 7.39 -5.69 -2.51
N LYS A 150 8.50 -6.35 -2.21
CA LYS A 150 9.52 -6.69 -3.22
C LYS A 150 8.95 -7.74 -4.17
N VAL A 151 9.08 -7.56 -5.48
CA VAL A 151 8.72 -8.56 -6.50
C VAL A 151 9.87 -8.77 -7.47
N ARG A 152 9.96 -9.96 -8.05
CA ARG A 152 11.01 -10.33 -9.01
C ARG A 152 10.44 -10.36 -10.42
N TYR A 153 11.06 -9.61 -11.32
CA TYR A 153 10.65 -9.41 -12.70
C TYR A 153 11.47 -10.27 -13.65
N ASN A 154 10.79 -11.07 -14.48
CA ASN A 154 11.42 -11.88 -15.54
C ASN A 154 12.59 -12.74 -15.05
N VAL A 155 12.38 -13.52 -13.98
CA VAL A 155 13.41 -14.46 -13.51
C VAL A 155 13.21 -15.78 -14.25
N THR A 156 14.11 -16.09 -15.18
CA THR A 156 14.10 -17.37 -15.92
C THR A 156 14.76 -18.52 -15.17
N ASP A 157 15.28 -18.32 -13.96
CA ASP A 157 16.03 -19.36 -13.25
C ASP A 157 15.33 -19.94 -12.01
N SER A 158 15.35 -21.26 -11.99
CA SER A 158 15.10 -22.25 -10.95
C SER A 158 16.04 -22.13 -9.74
N GLY A 159 16.38 -20.91 -9.33
CA GLY A 159 17.26 -20.62 -8.18
C GLY A 159 16.44 -20.33 -6.93
N GLN A 160 16.28 -21.35 -6.08
CA GLN A 160 15.93 -21.15 -4.68
C GLN A 160 17.10 -20.50 -3.95
N GLU A 161 16.82 -19.42 -3.23
CA GLU A 161 17.48 -19.09 -1.95
C GLU A 161 16.39 -18.74 -0.94
#